data_AF-A0A5R8Y642-F1
#
_entry.id   AF-A0A5R8Y642-F1
#
_cell.length_a   1.000
_cell.length_b   1.000
_cell.length_c   1.000
_cell.angle_alpha   90.00
_cell.angle_beta   90.00
_cell.angle_gamma   90.00
#
_symmetry.space_group_name_H-M   'P 1'
#
loop_
_entity.id
_entity.type
_entity.pdbx_description
1 polymer ?
#
loop_
_entity_poly.entity_id
_entity_poly.type
_entity_poly.pdbx_seq_one_letter_code
_entity_poly.pdbx_strand_id
1 'polypeptide(L)'
;MFTTKALTLSALSLSMAIMSSGMASADDIEKKCRIYANTALAQYNVAIKHNCGYGGPVWSNDFMHHYGWCLRGNNHKQVQWGTNLRIKGLKTCKGN
;
A
#
# COMPACT_ATOMS: atom_id res chain seq x y z
N MET A 1 -34.45 -48.29 34.00
CA MET A 1 -33.46 -48.10 32.92
C MET A 1 -32.82 -46.72 33.10
N PHE A 2 -31.50 -46.73 33.39
CA PHE A 2 -30.45 -45.68 33.31
C PHE A 2 -30.78 -44.25 33.82
N THR A 3 -30.31 -43.80 35.00
CA THR A 3 -28.97 -43.19 35.35
C THR A 3 -28.59 -42.01 34.42
N THR A 4 -28.13 -40.81 34.82
CA THR A 4 -27.56 -40.23 36.04
C THR A 4 -27.37 -38.71 35.80
N LYS A 5 -27.33 -37.90 36.87
CA LYS A 5 -26.91 -36.48 36.85
C LYS A 5 -25.43 -36.33 36.47
N ALA A 6 -25.05 -35.26 35.77
CA ALA A 6 -23.69 -34.70 35.83
C ALA A 6 -23.68 -33.20 35.46
N LEU A 7 -23.57 -32.36 36.50
CA LEU A 7 -23.05 -30.99 36.41
C LEU A 7 -21.53 -31.09 36.18
N THR A 8 -20.98 -30.38 35.19
CA THR A 8 -19.53 -30.10 35.12
C THR A 8 -19.28 -28.62 34.86
N LEU A 9 -18.54 -28.00 35.79
CA LEU A 9 -17.90 -26.70 35.67
C LEU A 9 -16.59 -26.84 34.87
N SER A 10 -16.29 -25.91 33.95
CA SER A 10 -14.95 -25.51 33.45
C SER A 10 -15.09 -24.88 32.05
N ALA A 11 -14.44 -23.81 31.61
CA ALA A 11 -13.46 -22.88 32.13
C ALA A 11 -13.51 -21.65 31.19
N LEU A 12 -13.27 -20.42 31.68
CA LEU A 12 -13.03 -19.29 30.79
C LEU A 12 -11.72 -19.56 30.03
N SER A 13 -11.84 -19.98 28.78
CA SER A 13 -10.72 -20.16 27.86
C SER A 13 -10.14 -18.79 27.53
N LEU A 14 -9.04 -18.43 28.19
CA LEU A 14 -8.18 -17.33 27.81
C LEU A 14 -7.45 -17.72 26.51
N SER A 15 -8.17 -17.68 25.39
CA SER A 15 -7.60 -17.90 24.07
C SER A 15 -6.71 -16.72 23.72
N MET A 16 -5.41 -16.85 23.99
CA MET A 16 -4.37 -15.98 23.42
C MET A 16 -4.46 -16.09 21.90
N ALA A 17 -5.12 -15.12 21.28
CA ALA A 17 -5.08 -14.94 19.84
C ALA A 17 -3.62 -14.70 19.44
N ILE A 18 -3.07 -15.66 18.70
CA ILE A 18 -1.75 -15.57 18.09
C ILE A 18 -1.80 -14.39 17.11
N MET A 19 -1.20 -13.26 17.48
CA MET A 19 -1.01 -12.14 16.57
C MET A 19 0.10 -12.53 15.58
N SER A 20 -0.28 -13.18 14.48
CA SER A 20 0.62 -13.45 13.35
C SER A 20 1.21 -12.14 12.87
N SER A 21 2.50 -11.94 13.13
CA SER A 21 3.26 -10.81 12.63
C SER A 21 3.50 -11.02 11.13
N GLY A 22 2.78 -10.28 10.29
CA GLY A 22 2.81 -10.43 8.83
C GLY A 22 4.17 -10.08 8.22
N MET A 23 4.88 -11.09 7.74
CA MET A 23 5.97 -10.91 6.79
C MET A 23 5.35 -10.66 5.42
N ALA A 24 5.53 -9.47 4.84
CA ALA A 24 5.13 -9.22 3.47
C ALA A 24 5.94 -10.13 2.54
N SER A 25 5.26 -10.91 1.70
CA SER A 25 5.93 -11.81 0.76
C SER A 25 6.52 -11.01 -0.41
N ALA A 26 7.44 -11.64 -1.16
CA ALA A 26 8.00 -11.02 -2.36
C ALA A 26 6.92 -10.70 -3.42
N ASP A 27 5.89 -11.57 -3.54
CA ASP A 27 4.73 -11.36 -4.40
C ASP A 27 3.92 -10.12 -3.98
N ASP A 28 3.69 -9.95 -2.67
CA ASP A 28 3.01 -8.77 -2.14
C ASP A 28 3.77 -7.47 -2.45
N ILE A 29 5.11 -7.51 -2.36
CA ILE A 29 5.97 -6.37 -2.70
C ILE A 29 5.87 -6.05 -4.19
N GLU A 30 5.93 -7.06 -5.07
CA GLU A 30 5.81 -6.85 -6.51
C GLU A 30 4.49 -6.19 -6.87
N LYS A 31 3.38 -6.75 -6.38
CA LYS A 31 2.03 -6.23 -6.59
C LYS A 31 1.90 -4.80 -6.09
N LYS A 32 2.40 -4.51 -4.89
CA LYS A 32 2.41 -3.15 -4.31
C LYS A 32 3.18 -2.17 -5.19
N CYS A 33 4.35 -2.58 -5.69
CA CYS A 33 5.17 -1.74 -6.56
C CYS A 33 4.54 -1.51 -7.93
N ARG A 34 3.87 -2.50 -8.51
CA ARG A 34 3.13 -2.37 -9.77
C ARG A 34 1.96 -1.39 -9.62
N ILE A 35 1.22 -1.45 -8.51
CA ILE A 35 0.14 -0.49 -8.20
C ILE A 35 0.70 0.92 -8.03
N TYR A 36 1.81 1.07 -7.30
CA TYR A 36 2.46 2.37 -7.10
C TYR A 36 2.89 3.01 -8.43
N ALA A 37 3.54 2.24 -9.31
CA ALA A 37 4.04 2.73 -10.59
C ALA A 37 2.91 3.15 -11.54
N ASN A 38 1.83 2.35 -11.65
CA ASN A 38 0.65 2.73 -12.42
C ASN A 38 -0.03 4.00 -11.86
N THR A 39 -0.11 4.11 -10.54
CA THR A 39 -0.65 5.30 -9.86
C THR A 39 0.17 6.54 -10.19
N ALA A 40 1.50 6.42 -10.18
CA ALA A 40 2.41 7.50 -10.51
C ALA A 40 2.22 7.99 -11.96
N LEU A 41 2.07 7.08 -12.91
CA LEU A 41 1.79 7.42 -14.32
C LEU A 41 0.44 8.10 -14.50
N ALA A 42 -0.60 7.60 -13.84
CA ALA A 42 -1.91 8.23 -13.88
C ALA A 42 -1.85 9.68 -13.36
N GLN A 43 -1.13 9.90 -12.25
CA GLN A 43 -0.95 11.23 -11.67
C GLN A 43 -0.10 12.15 -12.57
N TYR A 44 0.93 11.62 -13.23
CA TYR A 44 1.70 12.35 -14.24
C TYR A 44 0.79 12.81 -15.39
N ASN A 45 -0.05 11.92 -15.92
CA ASN A 45 -0.96 12.26 -17.01
C ASN A 45 -1.96 13.36 -16.62
N VAL A 46 -2.46 13.33 -15.37
CA VAL A 46 -3.28 14.43 -14.83
C VAL A 46 -2.47 15.73 -14.78
N ALA A 47 -1.23 15.69 -14.29
CA ALA A 47 -0.39 16.88 -14.22
C ALA A 47 -0.10 17.51 -15.61
N ILE A 48 0.12 16.68 -16.63
CA ILE A 48 0.29 17.14 -18.02
C ILE A 48 -1.01 17.72 -18.57
N LYS A 49 -2.13 17.03 -18.36
CA LYS A 49 -3.45 17.51 -18.82
C LYS A 49 -3.80 18.88 -18.25
N HIS A 50 -3.42 19.15 -17.01
CA HIS A 50 -3.65 20.42 -16.34
C HIS A 50 -2.47 21.40 -16.47
N ASN A 51 -1.48 21.10 -17.30
CA ASN A 51 -0.32 21.95 -17.57
C ASN A 51 0.39 22.41 -16.28
N CYS A 52 0.50 21.53 -15.28
CA CYS A 52 0.99 21.87 -13.94
C CYS A 52 2.51 22.19 -13.88
N GLY A 53 3.27 21.89 -14.94
CA GLY A 53 4.71 22.17 -15.02
C GLY A 53 5.59 21.33 -14.09
N TYR A 54 5.08 20.23 -13.52
CA TYR A 54 5.85 19.38 -12.62
C TYR A 54 6.86 18.50 -13.37
N GLY A 55 8.03 18.32 -12.75
CA GLY A 55 9.12 17.50 -13.29
C GLY A 55 9.96 16.83 -12.20
N GLY A 56 11.07 16.22 -12.61
CA GLY A 56 11.96 15.46 -11.74
C GLY A 56 11.50 14.02 -11.46
N PRO A 57 12.27 13.23 -10.69
CA PRO A 57 12.06 11.79 -10.55
C PRO A 57 10.66 11.40 -10.05
N VAL A 58 10.10 12.17 -9.12
CA VAL A 58 8.75 11.93 -8.56
C VAL A 58 7.66 12.08 -9.63
N TRP A 59 7.88 12.89 -10.66
CA TRP A 59 6.95 13.14 -11.76
C TRP A 59 7.44 12.52 -13.08
N SER A 60 8.24 11.46 -13.03
CA SER A 60 8.63 10.70 -14.23
C SER A 60 7.40 10.06 -14.91
N ASN A 61 7.40 10.04 -16.24
CA ASN A 61 6.40 9.35 -17.07
C ASN A 61 6.77 7.89 -17.39
N ASP A 62 7.82 7.37 -16.76
CA ASP A 62 8.29 6.00 -16.97
C ASP A 62 7.79 5.06 -15.85
N PHE A 63 7.06 4.02 -16.26
CA PHE A 63 6.61 2.96 -15.35
C PHE A 63 7.80 2.29 -14.65
N MET A 64 8.84 1.93 -15.40
CA MET A 64 9.97 1.16 -14.90
C MET A 64 10.81 1.98 -13.91
N HIS A 65 10.86 3.31 -14.08
CA HIS A 65 11.44 4.21 -13.09
C HIS A 65 10.78 4.07 -11.72
N HIS A 66 9.44 4.17 -11.65
CA HIS A 66 8.70 4.08 -10.39
C HIS A 66 8.71 2.66 -9.81
N TYR A 67 8.55 1.67 -10.67
CA TYR A 67 8.52 0.26 -10.30
C TYR A 67 9.88 -0.19 -9.75
N GLY A 68 10.96 0.10 -10.49
CA GLY A 68 12.33 -0.23 -10.08
C GLY A 68 12.77 0.52 -8.82
N TRP A 69 12.37 1.78 -8.66
CA TRP A 69 12.60 2.51 -7.41
C TRP A 69 11.91 1.83 -6.23
N CYS A 70 10.65 1.40 -6.39
CA CYS A 70 9.87 0.77 -5.32
C CYS A 70 10.46 -0.57 -4.87
N LEU A 71 10.93 -1.39 -5.81
CA LEU A 71 11.55 -2.69 -5.52
C LEU A 71 12.92 -2.57 -4.83
N ARG A 72 13.56 -1.40 -4.89
CA ARG A 72 14.89 -1.21 -4.31
C ARG A 72 14.82 -1.16 -2.78
N GLY A 73 15.37 -2.18 -2.13
CA GLY A 73 15.45 -2.26 -0.67
C GLY A 73 14.09 -2.14 0.00
N ASN A 74 13.95 -1.16 0.90
CA ASN A 74 12.71 -0.93 1.67
C ASN A 74 11.82 0.18 1.10
N ASN A 75 12.05 0.63 -0.13
CA ASN A 75 11.30 1.74 -0.74
C ASN A 75 9.81 1.44 -0.90
N HIS A 76 9.42 0.17 -1.05
CA HIS A 76 8.03 -0.27 -1.03
C HIS A 76 7.27 0.17 0.24
N LYS A 77 7.95 0.50 1.34
CA LYS A 77 7.34 1.07 2.57
C LYS A 77 6.97 2.55 2.41
N GLN A 78 7.58 3.25 1.47
CA GLN A 78 7.43 4.70 1.26
C GLN A 78 6.51 5.07 0.08
N VAL A 79 5.97 4.09 -0.66
CA VAL A 79 5.12 4.34 -1.85
C VAL A 79 3.93 5.27 -1.57
N GLN A 80 3.35 5.18 -0.37
CA GLN A 80 2.27 6.04 0.10
C GLN A 80 2.71 7.51 0.13
N TRP A 81 3.93 7.79 0.59
CA TRP A 81 4.46 9.15 0.62
C TRP A 81 4.64 9.73 -0.78
N GLY A 82 5.23 8.97 -1.70
CA GLY A 82 5.39 9.38 -3.10
C GLY A 82 4.05 9.66 -3.79
N THR A 83 3.05 8.79 -3.58
CA THR A 83 1.68 9.00 -4.07
C THR A 83 1.05 10.25 -3.47
N ASN A 84 1.22 10.47 -2.16
CA ASN A 84 0.66 11.63 -1.47
C ASN A 84 1.33 12.95 -1.87
N LEU A 85 2.61 12.95 -2.19
CA LEU A 85 3.28 14.12 -2.78
C LEU A 85 2.62 14.53 -4.09
N ARG A 86 2.37 13.56 -4.98
CA ARG A 86 1.67 13.83 -6.25
C ARG A 86 0.22 14.25 -6.03
N ILE A 87 -0.50 13.65 -5.06
CA ILE A 87 -1.85 14.12 -4.69
C ILE A 87 -1.82 15.59 -4.25
N LYS A 88 -0.87 15.96 -3.38
CA LYS A 88 -0.73 17.34 -2.90
C LYS A 88 -0.42 18.30 -4.06
N GLY A 89 0.52 17.93 -4.93
CA GLY A 89 0.83 18.72 -6.13
C GLY A 89 -0.39 18.88 -7.04
N LEU A 90 -1.10 17.80 -7.35
CA LEU A 90 -2.31 17.88 -8.18
C LEU A 90 -3.41 18.75 -7.55
N LYS A 91 -3.52 18.79 -6.22
CA LYS A 91 -4.46 19.68 -5.52
C LYS A 91 -4.07 21.15 -5.59
N THR A 92 -2.77 21.46 -5.61
CA THR A 92 -2.29 22.84 -5.67
C THR A 92 -2.12 23.35 -7.09
N CYS A 93 -2.09 22.44 -8.06
CA CYS A 93 -2.16 22.78 -9.47
C CYS A 93 -3.53 23.40 -9.79
N LYS A 94 -3.54 24.69 -10.13
CA LYS A 94 -4.78 25.41 -10.47
C LYS A 94 -5.28 25.15 -11.89
N GLY A 95 -4.52 24.42 -12.72
CA GLY A 95 -4.79 24.28 -14.14
C GLY A 95 -4.70 25.63 -14.87
N ASN A 96 -4.38 25.59 -16.16
CA ASN A 96 -4.65 26.73 -17.05
C ASN A 96 -5.92 26.43 -17.85
#